data_AF-A0A7T6VPL2-F1
#
_entry.id   AF-A0A7T6VPL2-F1
#
_cell.length_a   1.000
_cell.length_b   1.000
_cell.length_c   1.000
_cell.angle_alpha   90.00
_cell.angle_beta   90.00
_cell.angle_gamma   90.00
#
_symmetry.space_group_name_H-M   'P 1'
#
loop_
_entity.id
_entity.type
_entity.pdbx_description
1 polymer ?
#
loop_
_entity_poly.entity_id
_entity_poly.type
_entity_poly.pdbx_seq_one_letter_code
_entity_poly.pdbx_strand_id
1 'polypeptide(L)'
;MFKLCYKRRFSSKKLLFLCYHTQSSTCKKYPVFTLEQQKTILENLDNSTYGLAVKIAFGTGLRLGELTALKWTDIDFEEGTLNVNKVLKQVNVVDNDGTRHAELLMQTPKTESSNRIVPIPSVLMKELKKHKSEQAIRIMRYRKTYKDEKFIFENGLGEPLEPRRLPRFFAKKLKELEIPM
;
A
#
# COMPACT_ATOMS: atom_id res chain seq x y z
N MET A 1 -28.53 4.86 -4.06
CA MET A 1 -29.95 4.61 -4.39
C MET A 1 -30.51 5.87 -5.04
N PHE A 2 -30.37 6.00 -6.36
CA PHE A 2 -30.75 7.21 -7.09
C PHE A 2 -32.25 7.16 -7.38
N LYS A 3 -33.02 8.03 -6.73
CA LYS A 3 -34.45 8.23 -6.99
C LYS A 3 -34.56 9.14 -8.21
N LEU A 4 -34.88 8.58 -9.38
CA LEU A 4 -35.29 9.38 -10.54
C LEU A 4 -36.67 9.97 -10.26
N CYS A 5 -36.78 11.30 -10.25
CA CYS A 5 -38.07 12.01 -10.29
C CYS A 5 -38.15 12.75 -11.63
N TYR A 6 -38.93 12.20 -12.56
CA TYR A 6 -39.19 12.77 -13.88
C TYR A 6 -40.44 13.66 -13.81
N LYS A 7 -40.28 14.96 -14.05
CA LYS A 7 -41.41 15.86 -14.34
C LYS A 7 -40.97 16.87 -15.41
N ARG A 8 -41.35 16.60 -16.67
CA ARG A 8 -41.19 17.52 -17.80
C ARG A 8 -42.55 18.11 -18.16
N ARG A 9 -42.69 19.43 -18.03
CA ARG A 9 -43.62 20.24 -18.85
C ARG A 9 -42.99 21.60 -19.15
N PHE A 10 -43.04 21.94 -20.44
CA PHE A 10 -42.99 23.27 -21.09
C PHE A 10 -41.71 24.12 -21.12
N SER A 11 -41.21 24.24 -22.36
CA SER A 11 -40.92 25.47 -23.12
C SER A 11 -39.72 26.34 -22.75
N SER A 12 -38.76 26.32 -23.68
CA SER A 12 -37.87 27.39 -24.14
C SER A 12 -37.80 28.67 -23.30
N LYS A 13 -36.68 28.85 -22.59
CA LYS A 13 -35.88 30.09 -22.45
C LYS A 13 -34.73 29.90 -21.45
N LYS A 14 -33.52 30.32 -21.85
CA LYS A 14 -32.31 30.54 -21.03
C LYS A 14 -31.90 29.42 -20.06
N LEU A 15 -30.93 28.62 -20.49
CA LEU A 15 -30.13 27.75 -19.62
C LEU A 15 -29.21 28.63 -18.74
N LEU A 16 -29.75 29.20 -17.67
CA LEU A 16 -28.92 29.70 -16.57
C LEU A 16 -28.32 28.48 -15.88
N PHE A 17 -27.05 28.20 -16.18
CA PHE A 17 -26.23 27.31 -15.36
C PHE A 17 -26.11 27.96 -13.97
N LEU A 18 -27.05 27.65 -13.08
CA LEU A 18 -26.87 27.86 -11.65
C LEU A 18 -25.80 26.85 -11.22
N CYS A 19 -24.53 27.27 -11.32
CA CYS A 19 -23.44 26.62 -10.60
C CYS A 19 -23.80 26.68 -9.12
N TYR A 20 -24.41 25.62 -8.60
CA TYR A 20 -24.46 25.38 -7.17
C TYR A 20 -23.01 25.26 -6.74
N HIS A 21 -22.46 26.37 -6.23
CA HIS A 21 -21.28 26.35 -5.38
C HIS A 21 -21.63 25.43 -4.21
N THR A 22 -21.27 24.15 -4.33
CA THR A 22 -21.19 23.28 -3.16
C THR A 22 -20.10 23.89 -2.31
N GLN A 23 -20.51 24.59 -1.26
CA GLN A 23 -19.64 25.21 -0.27
C GLN A 23 -18.55 24.20 0.09
N SER A 24 -17.31 24.61 -0.16
CA SER A 24 -16.11 23.81 0.01
C SER A 24 -16.07 23.21 1.41
N SER A 25 -16.04 21.88 1.46
CA SER A 25 -15.66 21.12 2.65
C SER A 25 -14.37 21.67 3.24
N THR A 26 -14.35 21.97 4.53
CA THR A 26 -13.14 22.36 5.26
C THR A 26 -12.03 21.31 5.02
N CYS A 27 -10.88 21.75 4.53
CA CYS A 27 -9.73 20.86 4.30
C CYS A 27 -9.19 20.39 5.64
N LYS A 28 -9.41 19.12 5.98
CA LYS A 28 -8.86 18.48 7.18
C LYS A 28 -7.33 18.51 7.07
N LYS A 29 -6.65 19.26 7.95
CA LYS A 29 -5.18 19.27 8.02
C LYS A 29 -4.74 17.93 8.62
N TYR A 30 -4.07 17.11 7.81
CA TYR A 30 -3.42 15.91 8.30
C TYR A 30 -2.06 16.30 8.90
N PRO A 31 -1.73 15.85 10.12
CA PRO A 31 -0.41 16.09 10.67
C PRO A 31 0.65 15.42 9.78
N VAL A 32 1.74 16.13 9.53
CA VAL A 32 2.88 15.67 8.74
C VAL A 32 4.05 15.48 9.70
N PHE A 33 4.80 14.38 9.55
CA PHE A 33 5.96 14.12 10.39
C PHE A 33 7.09 15.12 10.16
N THR A 34 7.65 15.67 11.23
CA THR A 34 8.87 16.48 11.16
C THR A 34 10.07 15.62 10.76
N LEU A 35 11.16 16.25 10.28
CA LEU A 35 12.38 15.51 9.92
C LEU A 35 12.97 14.74 11.11
N GLU A 36 12.89 15.31 12.31
CA GLU A 36 13.31 14.64 13.55
C GLU A 36 12.45 13.41 13.85
N GLN A 37 11.13 13.52 13.75
CA GLN A 37 10.22 12.39 13.92
C GLN A 37 10.49 11.29 12.90
N GLN A 38 10.67 11.65 11.62
CA GLN A 38 10.99 10.68 10.56
C GLN A 38 12.29 9.95 10.85
N LYS A 39 13.33 10.67 11.29
CA LYS A 39 14.62 10.08 11.67
C LYS A 39 14.46 9.13 12.85
N THR A 40 13.81 9.56 13.92
CA THR A 40 13.52 8.74 15.11
C THR A 40 12.75 7.47 14.73
N ILE A 41 11.74 7.58 13.86
CA ILE A 41 10.99 6.42 13.36
C ILE A 41 11.94 5.45 12.65
N LEU A 42 12.69 5.92 11.65
CA LEU A 42 13.54 5.05 10.82
C LEU A 42 14.66 4.35 11.61
N GLU A 43 15.22 5.03 12.61
CA GLU A 43 16.27 4.48 13.49
C GLU A 43 15.73 3.41 14.46
N ASN A 44 14.44 3.48 14.82
CA ASN A 44 13.79 2.54 15.74
C ASN A 44 12.98 1.43 15.05
N LEU A 45 13.05 1.35 13.71
CA LEU A 45 12.48 0.23 12.97
C LEU A 45 13.46 -0.95 12.96
N ASP A 46 12.92 -2.13 13.28
CA ASP A 46 13.65 -3.37 13.20
C ASP A 46 13.87 -3.82 11.75
N ASN A 47 14.79 -4.77 11.54
CA ASN A 47 15.00 -5.39 10.24
C ASN A 47 13.95 -6.48 9.95
N SER A 48 12.77 -6.40 10.57
CA SER A 48 11.66 -7.31 10.26
C SER A 48 11.09 -6.99 8.88
N THR A 49 10.30 -7.93 8.32
CA THR A 49 9.56 -7.68 7.08
C THR A 49 8.72 -6.40 7.16
N TYR A 50 8.09 -6.14 8.31
CA TYR A 50 7.27 -4.94 8.51
C TYR A 50 8.12 -3.68 8.63
N GLY A 51 9.22 -3.72 9.39
CA GLY A 51 10.13 -2.59 9.53
C GLY A 51 10.74 -2.18 8.18
N LEU A 52 11.21 -3.15 7.40
CA LEU A 52 11.72 -2.89 6.05
C LEU A 52 10.63 -2.34 5.12
N ALA A 53 9.40 -2.85 5.20
CA ALA A 53 8.28 -2.33 4.41
C ALA A 53 8.00 -0.85 4.71
N VAL A 54 8.06 -0.45 5.98
CA VAL A 54 7.92 0.96 6.38
C VAL A 54 9.10 1.79 5.86
N LYS A 55 10.35 1.33 5.99
CA LYS A 55 11.53 2.04 5.47
C LYS A 55 11.44 2.28 3.96
N ILE A 56 11.01 1.27 3.20
CA ILE A 56 10.79 1.40 1.75
C ILE A 56 9.68 2.41 1.46
N ALA A 57 8.57 2.38 2.21
CA ALA A 57 7.49 3.36 2.04
C ALA A 57 7.98 4.80 2.25
N PHE A 58 8.80 5.06 3.27
CA PHE A 58 9.43 6.38 3.49
C PHE A 58 10.39 6.78 2.37
N GLY A 59 11.22 5.85 1.90
CA GLY A 59 12.23 6.14 0.88
C GLY A 59 11.69 6.29 -0.55
N THR A 60 10.53 5.72 -0.85
CA THR A 60 9.99 5.62 -2.23
C THR A 60 8.59 6.21 -2.40
N GLY A 61 7.88 6.52 -1.30
CA GLY A 61 6.54 7.10 -1.34
C GLY A 61 5.45 6.18 -1.91
N LEU A 62 5.65 4.86 -1.85
CA LEU A 62 4.67 3.90 -2.36
C LEU A 62 3.38 3.90 -1.56
N ARG A 63 2.26 3.71 -2.26
CA ARG A 63 0.98 3.48 -1.59
C ARG A 63 0.98 2.09 -0.97
N LEU A 64 0.25 1.94 0.14
CA LEU A 64 0.18 0.70 0.91
C LEU A 64 -0.09 -0.56 0.06
N GLY A 65 -1.06 -0.50 -0.86
CA GLY A 65 -1.37 -1.65 -1.73
C GLY A 65 -0.33 -1.90 -2.82
N GLU A 66 0.39 -0.87 -3.28
CA GLU A 66 1.52 -1.02 -4.22
C GLU A 66 2.68 -1.72 -3.50
N LEU A 67 2.99 -1.25 -2.29
CA LEU A 67 4.04 -1.77 -1.44
C LEU A 67 3.85 -3.26 -1.13
N THR A 68 2.66 -3.67 -0.67
CA THR A 68 2.39 -5.07 -0.34
C THR A 68 2.25 -5.98 -1.55
N ALA A 69 2.11 -5.42 -2.76
CA ALA A 69 2.08 -6.17 -4.01
C ALA A 69 3.47 -6.45 -4.60
N LEU A 70 4.52 -5.80 -4.10
CA LEU A 70 5.86 -5.89 -4.68
C LEU A 70 6.40 -7.32 -4.67
N LYS A 71 6.92 -7.73 -5.83
CA LYS A 71 7.65 -8.99 -6.01
C LYS A 71 9.12 -8.73 -6.30
N TRP A 72 9.97 -9.73 -6.05
CA TRP A 72 11.40 -9.64 -6.37
C TRP A 72 11.68 -9.38 -7.86
N THR A 73 10.74 -9.75 -8.74
CA THR A 73 10.79 -9.48 -10.17
C THR A 73 10.56 -8.02 -10.53
N ASP A 74 10.03 -7.22 -9.60
CA ASP A 74 9.74 -5.80 -9.82
C ASP A 74 10.94 -4.90 -9.43
N ILE A 75 12.03 -5.45 -8.90
CA ILE A 75 13.23 -4.68 -8.51
C ILE A 75 14.37 -4.95 -9.50
N ASP A 76 14.92 -3.86 -10.03
CA ASP A 76 16.21 -3.85 -10.71
C ASP A 76 17.32 -3.51 -9.70
N PHE A 77 18.16 -4.50 -9.42
CA PHE A 77 19.26 -4.34 -8.44
C PHE A 77 20.51 -3.67 -9.01
N GLU A 78 20.61 -3.58 -10.33
CA GLU A 78 21.74 -2.94 -11.02
C GLU A 78 21.47 -1.43 -11.11
N GLU A 79 20.30 -1.08 -11.62
CA GLU A 79 19.87 0.32 -11.74
C GLU A 79 19.35 0.90 -10.41
N GLY A 80 19.06 0.06 -9.42
CA GLY A 80 18.53 0.50 -8.13
C GLY A 80 17.12 1.08 -8.25
N THR A 81 16.28 0.49 -9.09
CA THR A 81 14.93 0.97 -9.35
C THR A 81 13.87 -0.09 -9.07
N LEU A 82 12.63 0.36 -8.88
CA LEU A 82 11.48 -0.50 -8.66
C LEU A 82 10.36 -0.17 -9.65
N ASN A 83 9.71 -1.20 -10.19
CA ASN A 83 8.60 -1.07 -11.12
C ASN A 83 7.26 -1.20 -10.39
N VAL A 84 6.51 -0.11 -10.29
CA VAL A 84 5.18 -0.10 -9.69
C VAL A 84 4.15 -0.42 -10.75
N ASN A 85 3.71 -1.67 -10.81
CA ASN A 85 2.80 -2.16 -11.86
C ASN A 85 1.63 -3.01 -11.32
N LYS A 86 1.51 -3.15 -10.00
CA LYS A 86 0.56 -4.02 -9.31
C LYS A 86 0.09 -3.36 -8.00
N VAL A 87 -1.13 -3.69 -7.60
CA VAL A 87 -1.73 -3.24 -6.33
C VAL A 87 -2.44 -4.43 -5.68
N LEU A 88 -2.18 -4.65 -4.40
CA LEU A 88 -2.85 -5.64 -3.58
C LEU A 88 -3.94 -4.96 -2.75
N LYS A 89 -5.17 -5.44 -2.88
CA LYS A 89 -6.32 -4.92 -2.12
C LYS A 89 -6.94 -6.02 -1.31
N GLN A 90 -7.40 -5.66 -0.11
CA GLN A 90 -8.23 -6.53 0.70
C GLN A 90 -9.70 -6.21 0.43
N VAL A 91 -10.44 -7.18 -0.10
CA VAL A 91 -11.88 -7.08 -0.37
C VAL A 91 -12.65 -7.96 0.60
N ASN A 92 -13.83 -7.50 1.03
CA ASN A 92 -14.71 -8.34 1.83
C ASN A 92 -15.61 -9.10 0.85
N VAL A 93 -15.57 -10.42 0.91
CA VAL A 93 -16.38 -11.32 0.09
C VAL A 93 -17.50 -11.89 0.97
N VAL A 94 -18.65 -12.10 0.35
CA VAL A 94 -19.80 -12.77 0.97
C VAL A 94 -20.09 -13.99 0.15
N ASP A 95 -19.94 -15.16 0.75
CA ASP A 95 -20.22 -16.44 0.11
C ASP A 95 -21.73 -16.67 -0.03
N ASN A 96 -22.10 -17.67 -0.83
CA ASN A 96 -23.50 -18.02 -1.09
C ASN A 96 -24.26 -18.46 0.17
N ASP A 97 -23.55 -18.92 1.20
CA ASP A 97 -24.09 -19.31 2.51
C ASP A 97 -24.24 -18.10 3.47
N GLY A 98 -23.86 -16.90 3.04
CA GLY A 98 -23.89 -15.68 3.85
C GLY A 98 -22.65 -15.46 4.72
N THR A 99 -21.67 -16.37 4.66
CA THR A 99 -20.38 -16.21 5.36
C THR A 99 -19.61 -15.02 4.81
N ARG A 100 -19.00 -14.22 5.69
CA ARG A 100 -18.18 -13.06 5.31
C ARG A 100 -16.72 -13.30 5.65
N HIS A 101 -15.86 -13.21 4.64
CA HIS A 101 -14.42 -13.27 4.82
C HIS A 101 -13.73 -12.17 4.02
N ALA A 102 -12.44 -12.00 4.27
CA ALA A 102 -11.63 -11.03 3.58
C ALA A 102 -10.63 -11.75 2.67
N GLU A 103 -10.58 -11.34 1.41
CA GLU A 103 -9.67 -11.89 0.41
C GLU A 103 -8.68 -10.85 -0.07
N LEU A 104 -7.49 -11.30 -0.44
CA LEU A 104 -6.46 -10.47 -1.05
C LEU A 104 -6.54 -10.61 -2.57
N LEU A 105 -6.88 -9.51 -3.22
CA LEU A 105 -7.04 -9.43 -4.67
C LEU A 105 -5.91 -8.59 -5.26
N MET A 106 -5.10 -9.21 -6.12
CA MET A 106 -4.09 -8.53 -6.91
C MET A 106 -4.73 -7.89 -8.14
N GLN A 107 -4.46 -6.61 -8.36
CA GLN A 107 -4.94 -5.86 -9.52
C GLN A 107 -3.78 -5.20 -10.23
N THR A 108 -3.90 -5.05 -11.54
CA THR A 108 -3.12 -4.04 -12.26
C THR A 108 -3.69 -2.65 -11.97
N PRO A 109 -2.88 -1.59 -12.05
CA PRO A 109 -3.38 -0.22 -11.96
C PRO A 109 -4.47 0.03 -13.00
N LYS A 110 -5.44 0.87 -12.65
CA LYS A 110 -6.63 1.12 -13.47
C LYS A 110 -6.29 1.71 -14.86
N THR A 111 -5.12 2.30 -15.00
CA THR A 111 -4.63 2.91 -16.24
C THR A 111 -3.12 2.66 -16.37
N GLU A 112 -2.63 2.48 -17.59
CA GLU A 112 -1.19 2.33 -17.86
C GLU A 112 -0.37 3.52 -17.34
N SER A 113 -0.95 4.72 -17.32
CA SER A 113 -0.32 5.92 -16.76
C SER A 113 0.03 5.83 -15.27
N SER A 114 -0.51 4.85 -14.56
CA SER A 114 -0.19 4.61 -13.15
C SER A 114 1.06 3.73 -12.97
N ASN A 115 1.51 3.06 -14.04
CA ASN A 115 2.76 2.31 -14.04
C ASN A 115 3.93 3.28 -14.03
N ARG A 116 4.88 3.09 -13.11
CA ARG A 116 6.03 3.98 -12.97
C ARG A 116 7.25 3.24 -12.43
N ILE A 117 8.41 3.76 -12.78
CA ILE A 117 9.69 3.36 -12.20
C ILE A 117 10.04 4.35 -11.09
N VAL A 118 10.38 3.84 -9.90
CA VAL A 118 10.75 4.65 -8.74
C VAL A 118 12.17 4.27 -8.30
N PRO A 119 13.08 5.24 -8.13
CA PRO A 119 14.42 4.94 -7.62
C PRO A 119 14.37 4.51 -6.15
N ILE A 120 15.21 3.53 -5.79
CA ILE A 120 15.38 3.07 -4.42
C ILE A 120 16.69 3.65 -3.87
N PRO A 121 16.68 4.29 -2.69
CA PRO A 121 17.90 4.69 -2.01
C PRO A 121 18.90 3.54 -1.82
N SER A 122 20.18 3.78 -2.09
CA SER A 122 21.24 2.75 -2.06
C SER A 122 21.37 2.04 -0.70
N VAL A 123 21.06 2.72 0.40
CA VAL A 123 20.99 2.13 1.75
C VAL A 123 19.92 1.04 1.82
N LEU A 124 18.72 1.32 1.28
CA LEU A 124 17.61 0.36 1.26
C LEU A 124 17.87 -0.79 0.30
N MET A 125 18.63 -0.57 -0.78
CA MET A 125 19.06 -1.65 -1.67
C MET A 125 19.91 -2.70 -0.94
N LYS A 126 20.77 -2.28 -0.01
CA LYS A 126 21.54 -3.21 0.82
C LYS A 126 20.64 -4.00 1.77
N GLU A 127 19.67 -3.33 2.40
CA GLU A 127 18.70 -3.98 3.28
C GLU A 127 17.82 -4.99 2.52
N LEU A 128 17.38 -4.66 1.29
CA LEU A 128 16.64 -5.56 0.42
C LEU A 128 17.45 -6.81 0.03
N LYS A 129 18.73 -6.65 -0.30
CA LYS A 129 19.61 -7.81 -0.59
C LYS A 129 19.72 -8.73 0.62
N LYS A 130 19.88 -8.18 1.83
CA LYS A 130 19.91 -8.96 3.07
C LYS A 130 18.59 -9.70 3.29
N HIS A 131 17.46 -9.01 3.16
CA HIS A 131 16.13 -9.60 3.31
C HIS A 131 15.87 -10.73 2.30
N LYS A 132 16.33 -10.57 1.05
CA LYS A 132 16.25 -11.61 0.01
C LYS A 132 16.99 -12.89 0.43
N SER A 133 18.19 -12.74 0.99
CA SER A 133 18.96 -13.88 1.51
C SER A 133 18.28 -14.55 2.70
N GLU A 134 17.71 -13.79 3.64
CA GLU A 134 16.95 -14.33 4.78
C GLU A 134 15.67 -15.05 4.34
N GLN A 135 15.01 -14.58 3.28
CA GLN A 135 13.90 -15.31 2.66
C GLN A 135 14.34 -16.60 1.99
N ALA A 136 15.48 -16.62 1.28
CA ALA A 136 16.01 -17.85 0.71
C ALA A 136 16.25 -18.93 1.77
N ILE A 137 16.77 -18.54 2.95
CA ILE A 137 16.92 -19.45 4.10
C ILE A 137 15.56 -19.97 4.58
N ARG A 138 14.52 -19.11 4.66
CA ARG A 138 13.16 -19.52 5.03
C ARG A 138 12.56 -20.51 4.02
N ILE A 139 12.69 -20.23 2.72
CA ILE A 139 12.25 -21.13 1.64
C ILE A 139 12.87 -22.53 1.84
N MET A 140 14.18 -22.58 2.09
CA MET A 140 14.89 -23.85 2.31
C MET A 140 14.49 -24.56 3.60
N ARG A 141 14.13 -23.81 4.65
CA ARG A 141 13.66 -24.36 5.94
C ARG A 141 12.26 -24.96 5.83
N TYR A 142 11.32 -24.26 5.21
CA TYR A 142 9.90 -24.64 5.19
C TYR A 142 9.52 -25.51 3.97
N ARG A 143 10.28 -25.44 2.87
CA ARG A 143 10.13 -26.26 1.66
C ARG A 143 8.68 -26.36 1.19
N LYS A 144 8.03 -27.51 1.42
CA LYS A 144 6.69 -27.83 0.92
C LYS A 144 5.59 -26.91 1.47
N THR A 145 5.77 -26.35 2.67
CA THR A 145 4.77 -25.45 3.27
C THR A 145 4.96 -23.99 2.83
N TYR A 146 6.08 -23.67 2.16
CA TYR A 146 6.36 -22.32 1.68
C TYR A 146 5.76 -22.12 0.29
N LYS A 147 4.93 -21.09 0.11
CA LYS A 147 4.34 -20.69 -1.15
C LYS A 147 5.21 -19.62 -1.81
N ASP A 148 6.18 -20.02 -2.63
CA ASP A 148 7.11 -19.07 -3.28
C ASP A 148 6.43 -18.29 -4.43
N GLU A 149 5.58 -17.33 -4.06
CA GLU A 149 4.96 -16.39 -4.99
C GLU A 149 5.84 -15.15 -5.27
N LYS A 150 7.08 -15.19 -4.77
CA LYS A 150 8.13 -14.17 -4.95
C LYS A 150 7.80 -12.80 -4.36
N PHE A 151 6.92 -12.71 -3.37
CA PHE A 151 6.63 -11.46 -2.67
C PHE A 151 7.83 -10.99 -1.85
N ILE A 152 8.12 -9.69 -1.92
CA ILE A 152 9.16 -9.08 -1.08
C ILE A 152 8.69 -9.03 0.36
N PHE A 153 7.46 -8.56 0.59
CA PHE A 153 6.89 -8.47 1.93
C PHE A 153 5.88 -9.59 2.16
N GLU A 154 6.32 -10.64 2.83
CA GLU A 154 5.57 -11.88 3.05
C GLU A 154 5.40 -12.24 4.54
N ASN A 155 4.43 -13.10 4.83
CA ASN A 155 3.99 -13.48 6.18
C ASN A 155 4.87 -14.54 6.88
N GLY A 156 5.96 -14.99 6.25
CA GLY A 156 6.85 -16.05 6.70
C GLY A 156 6.65 -17.38 5.98
N LEU A 157 5.53 -17.55 5.26
CA LEU A 157 5.18 -18.74 4.48
C LEU A 157 5.05 -18.46 2.96
N GLY A 158 5.52 -17.29 2.52
CA GLY A 158 5.58 -16.87 1.12
C GLY A 158 4.34 -16.12 0.61
N GLU A 159 3.30 -16.01 1.44
CA GLU A 159 2.09 -15.24 1.12
C GLU A 159 2.29 -13.75 1.42
N PRO A 160 1.63 -12.85 0.68
CA PRO A 160 1.86 -11.42 0.83
C PRO A 160 1.40 -10.90 2.19
N LEU A 161 2.05 -9.84 2.67
CA LEU A 161 1.56 -9.11 3.84
C LEU A 161 0.17 -8.55 3.56
N GLU A 162 -0.76 -8.84 4.46
CA GLU A 162 -2.08 -8.23 4.46
C GLU A 162 -1.95 -6.70 4.59
N PRO A 163 -2.53 -5.91 3.66
CA PRO A 163 -2.43 -4.46 3.69
C PRO A 163 -2.85 -3.85 5.04
N ARG A 164 -3.85 -4.42 5.72
CA ARG A 164 -4.32 -3.92 7.03
C ARG A 164 -3.34 -4.13 8.18
N ARG A 165 -2.38 -5.06 8.08
CA ARG A 165 -1.43 -5.36 9.17
C ARG A 165 -0.31 -4.32 9.26
N LEU A 166 0.16 -3.80 8.12
CA LEU A 166 1.26 -2.84 8.11
C LEU A 166 0.91 -1.51 8.81
N PRO A 167 -0.25 -0.87 8.57
CA PRO A 167 -0.66 0.31 9.34
C PRO A 167 -0.85 0.04 10.83
N ARG A 168 -1.32 -1.16 11.21
CA ARG A 168 -1.44 -1.55 12.63
C ARG A 168 -0.08 -1.67 13.30
N PHE A 169 0.87 -2.32 12.63
CA PHE A 169 2.26 -2.39 13.07
C PHE A 169 2.84 -0.97 13.23
N PHE A 170 2.66 -0.12 12.23
CA PHE A 170 3.19 1.24 12.24
C PHE A 170 2.56 2.09 13.35
N ALA A 171 1.23 2.04 13.53
CA ALA A 171 0.53 2.72 14.62
C ALA A 171 1.03 2.27 16.00
N LYS A 172 1.28 0.96 16.17
CA LYS A 172 1.88 0.43 17.41
C LYS A 172 3.27 1.01 17.63
N LYS A 173 4.11 1.05 16.60
CA LYS A 173 5.46 1.64 16.68
C LYS A 173 5.43 3.13 17.00
N LEU A 174 4.53 3.90 16.41
CA LEU A 174 4.37 5.32 16.74
C LEU A 174 3.98 5.54 18.20
N LYS A 175 3.08 4.69 18.73
CA LYS A 175 2.69 4.73 20.14
C LYS A 175 3.86 4.39 21.08
N GLU A 176 4.69 3.41 20.72
CA GLU A 176 5.90 3.04 21.48
C GLU A 176 6.92 4.19 21.52
N LEU A 177 6.98 5.01 20.47
CA LEU A 177 7.88 6.16 20.35
C LEU A 177 7.28 7.48 20.84
N GLU A 178 6.05 7.44 21.37
CA GLU A 178 5.30 8.62 21.84
C GLU A 178 5.14 9.71 20.76
N ILE A 179 5.11 9.30 19.48
CA ILE A 179 4.93 10.23 18.35
C ILE A 179 3.44 10.46 18.12
N PRO A 180 2.96 11.73 18.11
CA PRO A 180 1.55 12.04 17.93
C PRO A 180 1.09 11.72 16.50
N MET A 181 -0.15 11.23 16.38
CA MET A 181 -0.82 10.87 15.13
C MET A 181 -2.04 11.76 14.88
#